data_AF-A0A7W2M1Y6-F1
#
_entry.id   AF-A0A7W2M1Y6-F1
#
_cell.length_a   1.000
_cell.length_b   1.000
_cell.length_c   1.000
_cell.angle_alpha   90.00
_cell.angle_beta   90.00
_cell.angle_gamma   90.00
#
_symmetry.space_group_name_H-M   'P 1'
#
loop_
_entity.id
_entity.type
_entity.pdbx_description
1 polymer ?
#
loop_
_entity_poly.entity_id
_entity_poly.type
_entity_poly.pdbx_seq_one_letter_code
_entity_poly.pdbx_strand_id
1 'polypeptide(L)'
;MENQDFKMSIKTVWVLVITNSLLMIVGALGKIQNWGFSQTLLVMGLILFFITWIIILSDMLKHNIYHKTFWVLTMFIMPSISSIFYLIQRNKLLRLGEKFS
;
A
#
# COMPACT_ATOMS: atom_id res chain seq x y z
N MET A 1 -1.66 -29.95 -5.00
CA MET A 1 -2.34 -28.66 -4.76
C MET A 1 -1.35 -27.55 -5.03
N GLU A 2 -1.50 -26.95 -6.21
CA GLU A 2 -0.56 -26.01 -6.83
C GLU A 2 -0.73 -24.63 -6.20
N ASN A 3 0.24 -24.21 -5.38
CA ASN A 3 0.34 -22.86 -4.85
C ASN A 3 1.65 -22.24 -5.37
N GLN A 4 1.68 -21.91 -6.67
CA GLN A 4 2.82 -21.23 -7.29
C GLN A 4 2.36 -20.00 -8.08
N ASP A 5 1.74 -19.04 -7.39
CA ASP A 5 1.48 -17.72 -7.95
C ASP A 5 1.87 -16.67 -6.91
N PHE A 6 3.15 -16.33 -6.84
CA PHE A 6 3.72 -15.11 -6.24
C PHE A 6 2.83 -14.37 -5.22
N LYS A 7 2.39 -15.05 -4.16
CA LYS A 7 1.54 -14.47 -3.11
C LYS A 7 2.46 -13.77 -2.13
N MET A 8 2.80 -12.51 -2.43
CA MET A 8 3.41 -11.64 -1.43
C MET A 8 2.53 -11.69 -0.17
N SER A 9 3.10 -12.14 0.94
CA SER A 9 2.34 -12.26 2.19
C SER A 9 1.79 -10.89 2.56
N ILE A 10 0.54 -10.83 3.01
CA ILE A 10 -0.08 -9.60 3.50
C ILE A 10 0.78 -8.93 4.59
N LYS A 11 1.52 -9.73 5.38
CA LYS A 11 2.47 -9.25 6.37
C LYS A 11 3.61 -8.45 5.75
N THR A 12 4.14 -8.89 4.61
CA THR A 12 5.20 -8.19 3.87
C THR A 12 4.70 -6.84 3.38
N VAL A 13 3.47 -6.78 2.85
CA VAL A 13 2.88 -5.51 2.39
C VAL A 13 2.68 -4.52 3.55
N TRP A 14 2.27 -5.00 4.72
CA TRP A 14 2.21 -4.17 5.94
C TRP A 14 3.58 -3.61 6.35
N VAL A 15 4.64 -4.44 6.32
CA VAL A 15 6.00 -3.98 6.62
C VAL A 15 6.43 -2.90 5.63
N LEU A 16 6.11 -3.05 4.33
CA LEU A 16 6.41 -2.05 3.32
C LEU A 16 5.69 -0.72 3.59
N VAL A 17 4.40 -0.76 3.93
CA VAL A 17 3.60 0.43 4.30
C VAL A 17 4.21 1.17 5.49
N ILE A 18 4.54 0.44 6.56
CA ILE A 18 5.12 1.02 7.77
C ILE A 18 6.50 1.62 7.46
N THR A 19 7.33 0.91 6.71
CA THR A 19 8.70 1.34 6.38
C THR A 19 8.69 2.61 5.54
N ASN A 20 7.86 2.67 4.49
CA ASN A 20 7.81 3.87 3.65
C ASN A 20 7.23 5.07 4.42
N SER A 21 6.25 4.84 5.30
CA SER A 21 5.69 5.89 6.15
C SER A 21 6.75 6.45 7.11
N LEU A 22 7.54 5.58 7.74
CA LEU A 22 8.65 5.99 8.61
C LEU A 22 9.73 6.76 7.84
N LEU A 23 10.14 6.28 6.67
CA LEU A 23 11.12 6.98 5.84
C LEU A 23 10.63 8.38 5.45
N MET A 24 9.36 8.52 5.07
CA MET A 24 8.77 9.82 4.75
C MET A 24 8.71 10.74 5.97
N ILE A 25 8.32 10.24 7.14
CA ILE A 25 8.26 11.04 8.38
C ILE A 25 9.68 11.48 8.80
N VAL A 26 10.64 10.56 8.87
CA VAL A 26 12.02 10.86 9.27
C VAL A 26 12.68 11.79 8.24
N GLY A 27 12.47 11.55 6.95
CA GLY A 27 12.97 12.42 5.89
C GLY A 27 12.40 13.84 5.98
N ALA A 28 11.10 13.98 6.27
CA ALA A 28 10.45 15.28 6.42
C ALA A 28 10.96 16.03 7.66
N LEU A 29 11.06 15.34 8.81
CA LEU A 29 11.63 15.90 10.03
C LEU A 29 13.09 16.31 9.83
N GLY A 30 13.89 15.45 9.19
CA GLY A 30 15.27 15.76 8.84
C GLY A 30 15.38 16.96 7.92
N LYS A 31 14.43 17.17 7.00
CA LYS A 31 14.42 18.34 6.11
C LYS A 31 14.14 19.62 6.89
N ILE A 32 13.23 19.59 7.86
CA ILE A 32 12.95 20.72 8.77
C ILE A 32 14.19 21.04 9.63
N GLN A 33 14.92 20.03 10.07
CA GLN A 33 16.14 20.18 10.86
C GLN A 33 17.42 20.38 10.02
N ASN A 34 17.31 20.53 8.70
CA ASN A 34 18.43 20.67 7.75
C ASN A 34 19.48 19.54 7.80
N TRP A 35 19.05 18.30 8.03
CA TRP A 35 19.93 17.13 7.92
C TRP A 35 20.35 16.92 6.47
N GLY A 36 21.65 16.73 6.23
CA GLY A 36 22.23 16.59 4.87
C GLY A 36 21.71 15.38 4.07
N PHE A 37 21.19 14.35 4.73
CA PHE A 37 20.64 13.15 4.09
C PHE A 37 19.10 13.14 4.01
N SER A 38 18.43 14.20 4.47
CA SER A 38 16.96 14.27 4.52
C SER A 38 16.29 14.08 3.16
N GLN A 39 16.83 14.72 2.12
CA GLN A 39 16.32 14.60 0.75
C GLN A 39 16.43 13.17 0.22
N THR A 40 17.55 12.48 0.50
CA THR A 40 17.75 11.08 0.11
C THR A 40 16.72 10.16 0.78
N LEU A 41 16.46 10.34 2.08
CA LEU A 41 15.44 9.58 2.80
C LEU A 41 14.04 9.78 2.22
N LEU A 42 13.69 11.03 1.88
CA LEU A 42 12.41 11.34 1.24
C LEU A 42 12.25 10.66 -0.12
N VAL A 43 13.29 10.71 -0.97
CA VAL A 43 13.28 10.05 -2.28
C VAL A 43 13.15 8.53 -2.14
N MET A 44 13.92 7.93 -1.22
CA MET A 44 13.81 6.49 -0.93
C MET A 44 12.42 6.10 -0.42
N GLY A 45 11.85 6.90 0.49
CA GLY A 45 10.49 6.71 1.00
C GLY A 45 9.46 6.79 -0.12
N LEU A 46 9.60 7.75 -1.04
CA LEU A 46 8.70 7.95 -2.17
C LEU A 46 8.77 6.79 -3.19
N ILE A 47 9.97 6.33 -3.53
CA ILE A 47 10.16 5.16 -4.42
C ILE A 47 9.51 3.92 -3.78
N LEU A 48 9.77 3.67 -2.51
CA LEU A 48 9.20 2.53 -1.78
C LEU A 48 7.68 2.64 -1.68
N PHE A 49 7.15 3.85 -1.50
CA PHE A 49 5.73 4.13 -1.52
C PHE A 49 5.10 3.75 -2.87
N PHE A 50 5.67 4.17 -4.00
CA PHE A 50 5.15 3.82 -5.32
C PHE A 50 5.19 2.31 -5.58
N ILE A 51 6.26 1.62 -5.18
CA ILE A 51 6.34 0.15 -5.28
C ILE A 51 5.21 -0.49 -4.47
N THR A 52 5.02 -0.05 -3.23
CA THR A 52 3.96 -0.56 -2.34
C THR A 52 2.57 -0.30 -2.92
N TRP A 53 2.36 0.90 -3.49
CA TRP A 53 1.12 1.29 -4.14
C TRP A 53 0.78 0.40 -5.34
N ILE A 54 1.76 0.09 -6.21
CA ILE A 54 1.58 -0.83 -7.35
C ILE A 54 1.23 -2.24 -6.88
N ILE A 55 1.87 -2.72 -5.80
CA ILE A 55 1.58 -4.05 -5.24
C ILE A 55 0.13 -4.14 -4.76
N ILE A 56 -0.33 -3.13 -4.00
CA ILE A 56 -1.71 -3.10 -3.48
C ILE A 56 -2.72 -2.97 -4.62
N LEU A 57 -2.44 -2.10 -5.60
CA LEU A 57 -3.31 -1.96 -6.78
C LEU A 57 -3.40 -3.27 -7.55
N SER A 58 -2.28 -3.97 -7.72
CA SER A 58 -2.26 -5.29 -8.37
C SER A 58 -3.10 -6.32 -7.60
N ASP A 59 -3.03 -6.32 -6.27
CA ASP A 59 -3.86 -7.19 -5.42
C ASP A 59 -5.37 -6.88 -5.58
N MET A 60 -5.74 -5.60 -5.62
CA MET A 60 -7.12 -5.16 -5.89
C MET A 60 -7.60 -5.59 -7.29
N LEU A 61 -6.75 -5.47 -8.30
CA LEU A 61 -7.08 -5.81 -9.68
C LEU A 61 -7.19 -7.31 -9.91
N LYS A 62 -6.37 -8.11 -9.22
CA LYS A 62 -6.39 -9.59 -9.33
C LYS A 62 -7.58 -10.23 -8.62
N HIS A 63 -8.00 -9.68 -7.49
CA HIS A 63 -9.07 -10.28 -6.69
C HIS A 63 -10.44 -9.65 -6.98
N ASN A 64 -11.48 -10.42 -6.68
CA ASN A 64 -12.84 -9.92 -6.69
C ASN A 64 -13.20 -9.35 -5.31
N ILE A 65 -13.13 -8.03 -5.19
CA ILE A 65 -13.41 -7.31 -3.94
C ILE A 65 -14.73 -6.54 -4.06
N TYR A 66 -15.47 -6.48 -2.96
CA TYR A 66 -16.70 -5.71 -2.89
C TYR A 66 -16.49 -4.23 -3.22
N HIS A 67 -17.28 -3.69 -4.16
CA HIS A 67 -17.13 -2.33 -4.71
C HIS A 67 -15.71 -2.00 -5.23
N LYS A 68 -15.13 -2.90 -6.04
CA LYS A 68 -13.79 -2.74 -6.63
C LYS A 68 -13.51 -1.37 -7.23
N THR A 69 -14.43 -0.84 -8.05
CA THR A 69 -14.26 0.48 -8.69
C THR A 69 -14.07 1.61 -7.69
N PHE A 70 -14.79 1.58 -6.56
CA PHE A 70 -14.65 2.57 -5.49
C PHE A 70 -13.26 2.49 -4.84
N TRP A 71 -12.80 1.27 -4.52
CA TRP A 71 -11.48 1.08 -3.91
C TRP A 71 -10.34 1.49 -4.83
N VAL A 72 -10.43 1.13 -6.12
CA VAL A 72 -9.43 1.56 -7.12
C VAL A 72 -9.45 3.08 -7.27
N LEU A 73 -10.61 3.72 -7.37
CA LEU A 73 -10.71 5.18 -7.52
C LEU A 73 -10.11 5.93 -6.32
N THR A 74 -10.47 5.51 -5.09
CA THR A 74 -9.92 6.10 -3.86
C THR A 74 -8.41 5.90 -3.74
N MET A 75 -7.86 4.84 -4.33
CA MET A 75 -6.42 4.59 -4.43
C MET A 75 -5.68 5.67 -5.24
N PHE A 76 -6.34 6.36 -6.18
CA PHE A 76 -5.72 7.46 -6.95
C PHE A 76 -5.94 8.82 -6.28
N ILE A 77 -7.10 9.04 -5.64
CA ILE A 77 -7.41 10.30 -4.97
C ILE A 77 -6.63 10.44 -3.65
N MET A 78 -6.55 9.37 -2.86
CA MET A 78 -5.89 9.35 -1.55
C MET A 78 -5.01 8.10 -1.39
N PRO A 79 -3.92 7.96 -2.16
CA PRO A 79 -3.15 6.73 -2.27
C PRO A 79 -2.61 6.24 -0.92
N SER A 80 -2.11 7.13 -0.06
CA SER A 80 -1.55 6.76 1.24
C SER A 80 -2.61 6.24 2.21
N ILE A 81 -3.76 6.91 2.27
CA ILE A 81 -4.85 6.53 3.19
C ILE A 81 -5.56 5.27 2.66
N SER A 82 -5.90 5.25 1.38
CA SER A 82 -6.59 4.12 0.75
C SER A 82 -5.77 2.83 0.88
N SER A 83 -4.44 2.89 0.70
CA SER A 83 -3.54 1.75 0.92
C SER A 83 -3.71 1.12 2.30
N ILE A 84 -3.73 1.93 3.36
CA ILE A 84 -3.86 1.45 4.75
C ILE A 84 -5.26 0.89 4.99
N PHE A 85 -6.30 1.65 4.63
CA PHE A 85 -7.68 1.24 4.86
C PHE A 85 -8.04 -0.03 4.09
N TYR A 86 -7.54 -0.16 2.87
CA TYR A 86 -7.68 -1.38 2.08
C TYR A 86 -7.07 -2.58 2.78
N LEU A 87 -5.81 -2.48 3.25
CA LEU A 87 -5.14 -3.61 3.91
C LEU A 87 -5.88 -4.06 5.18
N ILE A 88 -6.44 -3.12 5.94
CA ILE A 88 -7.26 -3.42 7.13
C ILE A 88 -8.55 -4.15 6.72
N GLN A 89 -9.24 -3.65 5.70
CA GLN A 89 -10.55 -4.18 5.28
C GLN A 89 -10.45 -5.35 4.29
N ARG A 90 -9.26 -5.68 3.80
CA ARG A 90 -9.01 -6.63 2.71
C ARG A 90 -9.78 -7.94 2.87
N ASN A 91 -9.65 -8.60 4.02
CA ASN A 91 -10.29 -9.90 4.26
C ASN A 91 -11.82 -9.79 4.25
N LYS A 92 -12.37 -8.69 4.78
CA LYS A 92 -13.81 -8.42 4.74
C LYS A 92 -14.28 -8.17 3.31
N LEU A 93 -13.52 -7.39 2.53
CA LEU A 93 -13.85 -7.05 1.14
C LEU A 93 -13.80 -8.26 0.21
N LEU A 94 -12.82 -9.14 0.41
CA LEU A 94 -12.72 -10.41 -0.32
C LEU A 94 -13.91 -11.31 -0.02
N ARG A 95 -14.23 -11.51 1.27
CA ARG A 95 -15.38 -12.34 1.68
C ARG A 95 -16.71 -11.77 1.16
N LEU A 96 -16.86 -10.45 1.13
CA LEU A 96 -18.06 -9.81 0.58
C LEU A 96 -18.09 -9.89 -0.95
N GLY A 97 -16.93 -9.82 -1.62
CA GLY A 97 -16.82 -10.03 -3.06
C GLY A 97 -17.26 -11.44 -3.45
N GLU A 98 -16.78 -12.47 -2.76
CA GLU A 98 -17.22 -13.86 -3.02
C GLU A 98 -18.72 -14.07 -2.79
N LYS A 99 -19.32 -13.35 -1.84
CA LYS A 99 -20.73 -13.50 -1.46
C LYS A 99 -21.70 -12.71 -2.36
N PHE A 100 -21.28 -11.55 -2.85
CA PHE A 100 -22.18 -10.55 -3.46
C PHE A 100 -21.73 -10.05 -4.84
N SER A 101 -20.61 -10.55 -5.38
CA SER A 101 -20.13 -10.14 -6.70
C SER A 101 -20.71 -10.96 -7.84
#